data_AF-A0A7Z9I7P1-F1
#
_entry.id   AF-A0A7Z9I7P1-F1
#
_cell.length_a   1.000
_cell.length_b   1.000
_cell.length_c   1.000
_cell.angle_alpha   90.00
_cell.angle_beta   90.00
_cell.angle_gamma   90.00
#
_symmetry.space_group_name_H-M   'P 1'
#
loop_
_entity.id
_entity.type
_entity.pdbx_description
1 polymer ?
#
loop_
_entity_poly.entity_id
_entity_poly.type
_entity_poly.pdbx_seq_one_letter_code
_entity_poly.pdbx_strand_id
1 'polypeptide(L)'
;MDLKIHQFDLPLLHPFTISRESITVQSTIIVELMQDGVSGYGESTTNAYYGVTEQSLRDSLQQVRELIESIEMSTPGELWSAANELLDDTFALCALDLAAHDLWGKLQGAPVHQLWGFSTDANPVSNYTIGIDD
;
A
#
# COMPACT_ATOMS: atom_id res chain seq x y z
N MET A 1 16.54 0.62 -6.75
CA MET A 1 15.48 1.58 -6.33
C MET A 1 15.75 2.04 -4.91
N ASP A 2 15.13 3.11 -4.39
CA ASP A 2 15.22 3.45 -2.97
C ASP A 2 13.89 3.20 -2.26
N LEU A 3 13.92 2.51 -1.12
CA LEU A 3 12.74 2.26 -0.28
C LEU A 3 12.66 3.28 0.87
N LYS A 4 11.56 4.03 0.98
CA LYS A 4 11.25 4.86 2.14
C LYS A 4 9.96 4.39 2.80
N ILE A 5 9.92 4.46 4.13
CA ILE A 5 8.79 4.01 4.94
C ILE A 5 8.35 5.17 5.81
N HIS A 6 7.19 5.71 5.48
CA HIS A 6 6.55 6.81 6.21
C HIS A 6 5.44 6.26 7.11
N GLN A 7 5.19 6.94 8.21
CA GLN A 7 4.09 6.61 9.13
C GLN A 7 3.25 7.83 9.38
N PHE A 8 1.95 7.61 9.44
CA PHE A 8 0.98 8.61 9.77
C PHE A 8 -0.05 8.03 10.73
N ASP A 9 -0.46 8.83 11.70
CA ASP A 9 -1.69 8.63 12.42
C ASP A 9 -2.73 9.56 11.81
N LEU A 10 -3.77 8.98 11.20
CA LEU A 10 -4.81 9.71 10.48
C LEU A 10 -6.09 9.74 11.32
N PRO A 11 -6.43 10.86 11.99
CA PRO A 11 -7.64 10.98 12.77
C PRO A 11 -8.87 10.94 11.86
N LEU A 12 -9.86 10.12 12.21
CA LEU A 12 -11.13 10.08 11.50
C LEU A 12 -12.02 11.24 11.95
N LEU A 13 -12.74 11.85 11.01
CA LEU A 13 -13.71 12.92 11.33
C LEU A 13 -14.83 12.42 12.23
N HIS A 14 -15.25 11.17 12.01
CA HIS A 14 -16.24 10.46 12.81
C HIS A 14 -15.65 9.11 13.24
N PRO A 15 -15.89 8.64 14.48
CA PRO A 15 -15.57 7.28 14.87
C PRO A 15 -16.20 6.28 13.89
N PHE A 16 -15.44 5.28 13.47
CA PHE A 16 -15.92 4.20 12.64
C PHE A 16 -16.08 2.93 13.47
N THR A 17 -17.33 2.53 13.70
CA THR A 17 -17.65 1.40 14.59
C THR A 17 -18.24 0.24 13.82
N ILE A 18 -17.69 -0.94 14.08
CA ILE A 18 -18.17 -2.24 13.62
C ILE A 18 -18.40 -3.15 14.84
N SER A 19 -18.94 -4.36 14.63
CA SER A 19 -19.28 -5.27 15.73
C SER A 19 -18.09 -5.73 16.59
N ARG A 20 -16.85 -5.48 16.15
CA ARG A 20 -15.62 -5.91 16.82
C ARG A 20 -14.86 -4.78 17.50
N GLU A 21 -14.94 -3.56 16.96
CA GLU A 21 -14.12 -2.43 17.40
C GLU A 21 -14.69 -1.09 16.96
N SER A 22 -14.15 -0.02 17.54
CA SER A 22 -14.38 1.37 17.14
C SER A 22 -13.03 2.03 16.86
N ILE A 23 -12.87 2.60 15.67
CA ILE A 23 -11.63 3.24 15.23
C ILE A 23 -11.85 4.76 15.20
N THR A 24 -10.96 5.51 15.83
CA THR A 24 -10.95 6.99 15.79
C THR A 24 -9.70 7.54 15.11
N VAL A 25 -8.66 6.72 14.99
CA VAL A 25 -7.39 7.03 14.33
C VAL A 25 -6.97 5.81 13.53
N GLN A 26 -6.65 5.99 12.26
CA GLN A 26 -6.06 4.96 11.43
C GLN A 26 -4.54 5.14 11.44
N SER A 27 -3.85 4.19 12.07
CA SER A 27 -2.40 4.12 12.00
C SER A 27 -2.00 3.50 10.65
N THR A 28 -1.23 4.24 9.87
CA THR A 28 -0.97 3.99 8.45
C THR A 28 0.53 4.01 8.17
N ILE A 29 0.98 3.05 7.38
CA ILE A 29 2.30 3.02 6.75
C ILE A 29 2.15 3.36 5.27
N ILE A 30 2.94 4.33 4.80
CA ILE A 30 3.09 4.64 3.38
C ILE A 30 4.49 4.20 2.94
N VAL A 31 4.53 3.28 1.99
CA VAL A 31 5.73 2.87 1.27
C VAL A 31 5.93 3.83 0.11
N GLU A 32 7.15 4.35 -0.02
CA GLU A 32 7.60 5.09 -1.19
C GLU A 32 8.74 4.33 -1.86
N LEU A 33 8.60 4.04 -3.15
CA LEU A 33 9.64 3.49 -4.00
C LEU A 33 10.12 4.56 -4.98
N MET A 34 11.42 4.81 -5.00
CA MET A 34 12.02 5.81 -5.89
C MET A 34 12.93 5.17 -6.94
N GLN A 35 12.73 5.54 -8.20
CA GLN A 35 13.56 5.15 -9.35
C GLN A 35 13.66 6.30 -10.34
N ASP A 36 14.84 6.57 -10.89
CA ASP A 36 15.06 7.61 -11.91
C ASP A 36 14.51 9.00 -11.54
N GLY A 37 14.53 9.34 -10.25
CA GLY A 37 14.00 10.60 -9.73
C GLY A 37 12.47 10.67 -9.64
N VAL A 38 11.76 9.56 -9.87
CA VAL A 38 10.31 9.41 -9.76
C VAL A 38 9.97 8.56 -8.54
N SER A 39 8.93 8.97 -7.79
CA SER A 39 8.43 8.23 -6.62
C SER A 39 7.05 7.65 -6.86
N GLY A 40 6.87 6.36 -6.56
CA GLY A 40 5.56 5.70 -6.41
C GLY A 40 5.22 5.42 -4.96
N TYR A 41 3.93 5.42 -4.63
CA TYR A 41 3.42 5.32 -3.27
C TYR A 41 2.40 4.19 -3.12
N GLY A 42 2.49 3.50 -1.99
CA GLY A 42 1.55 2.44 -1.61
C GLY A 42 1.26 2.49 -0.13
N GLU A 43 0.07 2.05 0.24
CA GLU A 43 -0.45 2.17 1.61
C GLU A 43 -0.73 0.80 2.21
N SER A 44 -0.46 0.67 3.50
CA SER A 44 -1.03 -0.38 4.34
C SER A 44 -1.36 0.18 5.72
N THR A 45 -2.41 -0.37 6.33
CA THR A 45 -2.89 0.06 7.64
C THR A 45 -2.72 -1.03 8.68
N THR A 46 -2.63 -0.65 9.95
CA THR A 46 -2.72 -1.63 11.04
C THR A 46 -4.09 -2.30 11.08
N ASN A 47 -4.14 -3.53 11.58
CA ASN A 47 -5.38 -4.29 11.69
C ASN A 47 -5.34 -5.24 12.89
N ALA A 48 -6.15 -4.95 13.92
CA ALA A 48 -6.17 -5.72 15.16
C ALA A 48 -6.64 -7.17 14.96
N TYR A 49 -7.60 -7.40 14.05
CA TYR A 49 -8.13 -8.74 13.79
C TYR A 49 -7.07 -9.68 13.18
N TYR A 50 -6.22 -9.16 12.30
CA TYR A 50 -5.11 -9.92 11.70
C TYR A 50 -3.81 -9.83 12.52
N GLY A 51 -3.80 -9.12 13.65
CA GLY A 51 -2.59 -8.92 14.46
C GLY A 51 -1.54 -8.05 13.78
N VAL A 52 -1.91 -7.27 12.76
CA VAL A 52 -0.99 -6.42 12.00
C VAL A 52 -0.78 -5.12 12.74
N THR A 53 0.46 -4.90 13.17
CA THR A 53 0.88 -3.70 13.88
C THR A 53 1.78 -2.84 13.00
N GLU A 54 1.94 -1.58 13.38
CA GLU A 54 2.88 -0.70 12.69
C GLU A 54 4.30 -1.26 12.74
N GLN A 55 4.72 -1.75 13.90
CA GLN A 55 6.04 -2.34 14.09
C GLN A 55 6.24 -3.56 13.20
N SER A 56 5.26 -4.48 13.15
CA SER A 56 5.37 -5.67 12.29
C SER A 56 5.46 -5.29 10.81
N LEU A 57 4.67 -4.32 10.35
CA LEU A 57 4.75 -3.83 8.96
C LEU A 57 6.14 -3.24 8.65
N ARG A 58 6.68 -2.41 9.56
CA ARG A 58 8.01 -1.83 9.41
C ARG A 58 9.07 -2.93 9.37
N ASP A 59 9.00 -3.91 10.26
CA ASP A 59 9.97 -5.00 10.34
C ASP A 59 9.95 -5.83 9.05
N SER A 60 8.77 -6.18 8.54
CA SER A 60 8.61 -6.89 7.26
C SER A 60 9.17 -6.08 6.09
N LEU A 61 8.87 -4.78 6.00
CA LEU A 61 9.42 -3.93 4.93
C LEU A 61 10.95 -3.77 5.04
N GLN A 62 11.51 -3.72 6.25
CA GLN A 62 12.95 -3.66 6.46
C GLN A 62 13.64 -4.97 6.09
N GLN A 63 13.01 -6.12 6.34
CA GLN A 63 13.54 -7.44 5.99
C GLN A 63 13.86 -7.57 4.50
N VAL A 64 13.06 -6.95 3.63
CA VAL A 64 13.24 -6.99 2.17
C VAL A 64 13.91 -5.75 1.58
N ARG A 65 14.39 -4.81 2.41
CA ARG A 65 15.01 -3.56 1.94
C ARG A 65 16.12 -3.82 0.94
N GLU A 66 17.10 -4.66 1.30
CA GLU A 66 18.27 -4.90 0.45
C GLU A 66 17.88 -5.49 -0.91
N LEU A 67 16.89 -6.40 -0.92
CA LEU A 67 16.32 -6.94 -2.16
C LEU A 67 15.71 -5.84 -3.02
N ILE A 68 14.79 -5.05 -2.44
CA ILE A 68 14.12 -3.94 -3.16
C ILE A 68 15.14 -2.95 -3.72
N GLU A 69 16.14 -2.60 -2.93
CA GLU A 69 17.13 -1.61 -3.32
C GLU A 69 18.06 -2.11 -4.43
N SER A 70 18.29 -3.44 -4.50
CA SER A 70 19.03 -4.09 -5.57
C SER A 70 18.29 -4.21 -6.91
N ILE A 71 16.97 -3.99 -6.92
CA ILE A 71 16.13 -4.11 -8.12
C ILE A 71 16.02 -2.75 -8.80
N GLU A 72 16.13 -2.76 -10.13
CA GLU A 72 15.66 -1.69 -11.01
C GLU A 72 14.42 -2.24 -11.73
N MET A 73 13.25 -1.79 -11.31
CA MET A 73 11.99 -2.41 -11.69
C MET A 73 11.57 -1.95 -13.09
N SER A 74 11.28 -2.92 -13.96
CA SER A 74 10.66 -2.66 -15.27
C SER A 74 9.14 -2.83 -15.22
N THR A 75 8.68 -3.84 -14.47
CA THR A 75 7.24 -4.12 -14.28
C THR A 75 6.91 -4.34 -12.79
N PRO A 76 5.72 -3.95 -12.31
CA PRO A 76 5.34 -4.15 -10.90
C PRO A 76 5.41 -5.61 -10.43
N GLY A 77 5.10 -6.55 -11.34
CA GLY A 77 5.12 -7.99 -11.04
C GLY A 77 6.50 -8.54 -10.68
N GLU A 78 7.58 -7.96 -11.22
CA GLU A 78 8.95 -8.36 -10.87
C GLU A 78 9.23 -8.14 -9.38
N LEU A 79 8.88 -6.95 -8.87
CA LEU A 79 9.07 -6.64 -7.46
C LEU A 79 8.17 -7.51 -6.59
N TRP A 80 6.90 -7.68 -6.98
CA TRP A 80 5.95 -8.49 -6.22
C TRP A 80 6.44 -9.93 -6.08
N SER A 81 6.84 -10.58 -7.18
CA SER A 81 7.33 -11.95 -7.15
C SER A 81 8.57 -12.10 -6.26
N ALA A 82 9.53 -11.18 -6.38
CA ALA A 82 10.75 -11.22 -5.57
C ALA A 82 10.46 -11.02 -4.07
N ALA A 83 9.59 -10.07 -3.71
CA ALA A 83 9.23 -9.80 -2.32
C ALA A 83 8.38 -10.94 -1.71
N ASN A 84 7.46 -11.53 -2.48
CA ASN A 84 6.58 -12.61 -2.02
C ASN A 84 7.32 -13.91 -1.72
N GLU A 85 8.53 -14.12 -2.25
CA GLU A 85 9.37 -15.26 -1.86
C GLU A 85 9.96 -15.11 -0.46
N LEU A 86 10.04 -13.89 0.08
CA LEU A 86 10.68 -13.57 1.35
C LEU A 86 9.72 -13.10 2.44
N LEU A 87 8.51 -12.66 2.06
CA LEU A 87 7.49 -12.15 2.98
C LEU A 87 6.24 -13.02 2.97
N ASP A 88 5.84 -13.45 4.17
CA ASP A 88 4.50 -13.97 4.44
C ASP A 88 3.51 -12.84 4.81
N ASP A 89 4.01 -11.62 5.06
CA ASP A 89 3.19 -10.45 5.43
C ASP A 89 2.50 -9.85 4.19
N THR A 90 1.26 -10.31 3.96
CA THR A 90 0.40 -9.82 2.87
C THR A 90 0.10 -8.31 2.94
N PHE A 91 0.18 -7.68 4.11
CA PHE A 91 -0.08 -6.25 4.25
C PHE A 91 1.15 -5.44 3.82
N ALA A 92 2.35 -5.89 4.15
CA ALA A 92 3.58 -5.31 3.63
C ALA A 92 3.69 -5.50 2.10
N LEU A 93 3.36 -6.70 1.60
CA LEU A 93 3.30 -6.99 0.16
C LEU A 93 2.30 -6.10 -0.56
N CYS A 94 1.13 -5.84 0.03
CA CYS A 94 0.13 -4.93 -0.52
C CYS A 94 0.69 -3.50 -0.68
N ALA A 95 1.35 -2.95 0.36
CA ALA A 95 1.95 -1.62 0.27
C ALA A 95 3.04 -1.54 -0.80
N LEU A 96 3.86 -2.59 -0.94
CA LEU A 96 4.88 -2.68 -1.99
C LEU A 96 4.24 -2.76 -3.39
N ASP A 97 3.20 -3.56 -3.56
CA ASP A 97 2.48 -3.72 -4.82
C ASP A 97 1.87 -2.41 -5.32
N LEU A 98 1.21 -1.68 -4.42
CA LEU A 98 0.62 -0.38 -4.72
C LEU A 98 1.70 0.64 -5.11
N ALA A 99 2.82 0.68 -4.36
CA ALA A 99 3.93 1.59 -4.66
C ALA A 99 4.59 1.27 -5.99
N ALA A 100 4.73 -0.01 -6.33
CA ALA A 100 5.29 -0.47 -7.60
C ALA A 100 4.40 -0.08 -8.79
N HIS A 101 3.09 -0.27 -8.68
CA HIS A 101 2.15 0.12 -9.73
C HIS A 101 2.09 1.63 -9.93
N ASP A 102 2.08 2.41 -8.85
CA ASP A 102 2.12 3.88 -8.94
C ASP A 102 3.43 4.38 -9.57
N LEU A 103 4.58 3.83 -9.15
CA LEU A 103 5.89 4.15 -9.73
C LEU A 103 5.91 3.81 -11.23
N TRP A 104 5.46 2.61 -11.59
CA TRP A 104 5.39 2.16 -12.97
C TRP A 104 4.52 3.08 -13.84
N GLY A 105 3.32 3.44 -13.36
CA GLY A 105 2.44 4.39 -14.06
C GLY A 105 3.13 5.72 -14.34
N LYS A 106 3.83 6.26 -13.34
CA LYS A 106 4.57 7.52 -13.45
C LYS A 106 5.76 7.43 -14.41
N LEU A 107 6.53 6.33 -14.36
CA LEU A 107 7.65 6.09 -15.28
C LEU A 107 7.17 5.96 -16.74
N GLN A 108 5.99 5.36 -16.96
CA GLN A 108 5.36 5.26 -18.28
C GLN A 108 4.62 6.53 -18.71
N GLY A 109 4.47 7.52 -17.81
CA GLY A 109 3.75 8.76 -18.07
C GLY A 109 2.25 8.56 -18.30
N ALA A 110 1.64 7.53 -17.73
CA ALA A 110 0.24 7.20 -17.94
C ALA A 110 -0.45 6.70 -16.65
N PRO A 111 -1.76 6.97 -16.47
CA PRO A 111 -2.53 6.38 -15.38
C PRO A 111 -2.52 4.85 -15.45
N VAL A 112 -2.35 4.19 -14.30
CA VAL A 112 -2.24 2.72 -14.18
C VAL A 112 -3.42 2.00 -14.84
N HIS A 113 -4.65 2.51 -14.67
CA HIS A 113 -5.83 1.88 -15.30
C HIS A 113 -5.75 1.84 -16.83
N GLN A 114 -5.12 2.83 -17.48
CA GLN A 114 -4.95 2.84 -18.93
C GLN A 114 -3.88 1.84 -19.36
N LEU A 115 -2.81 1.72 -18.58
CA LEU A 115 -1.76 0.74 -18.82
C LEU A 115 -2.25 -0.70 -18.64
N TRP A 116 -3.24 -0.92 -17.77
CA TRP A 116 -3.96 -2.18 -17.66
C TRP A 116 -5.01 -2.42 -18.76
N GLY A 117 -5.23 -1.44 -19.65
CA GLY A 117 -6.22 -1.54 -20.73
C GLY A 117 -7.66 -1.30 -20.30
N PHE A 118 -7.90 -0.67 -19.14
CA PHE A 118 -9.23 -0.37 -18.62
C PHE A 118 -9.66 1.09 -18.86
N SER A 119 -10.96 1.26 -19.12
CA SER A 119 -11.64 2.56 -19.15
C SER A 119 -12.37 2.83 -17.83
N THR A 120 -12.50 4.11 -17.47
CA THR A 120 -13.28 4.58 -16.32
C THR A 120 -14.69 5.06 -16.69
N ASP A 121 -15.09 4.95 -17.97
CA ASP A 121 -16.35 5.50 -18.51
C ASP A 121 -17.62 4.90 -17.88
N ALA A 122 -17.52 3.71 -17.29
CA ALA A 122 -18.63 2.96 -16.72
C ALA A 122 -18.41 2.55 -15.26
N ASN A 123 -17.56 3.28 -14.53
CA ASN A 123 -17.35 2.99 -13.11
C ASN A 123 -18.62 3.28 -12.29
N PRO A 124 -19.07 2.35 -11.44
CA PRO A 124 -20.19 2.62 -10.53
C PRO A 124 -19.77 3.68 -9.50
N VAL A 125 -20.74 4.45 -9.01
CA VAL A 125 -20.53 5.26 -7.80
C VAL A 125 -20.22 4.31 -6.65
N SER A 126 -19.20 4.63 -5.86
CA SER A 126 -18.86 3.84 -4.67
C SER A 126 -20.01 3.87 -3.66
N ASN A 127 -19.99 2.93 -2.73
CA ASN A 127 -20.91 2.93 -1.60
C ASN A 127 -20.35 3.80 -0.45
N TYR A 128 -21.20 3.99 0.57
CA TYR A 128 -20.82 4.58 1.84
C TYR A 128 -21.25 3.62 2.95
N THR A 129 -20.35 3.33 3.88
CA THR A 129 -20.62 2.44 5.01
C THR A 129 -21.28 3.22 6.13
N ILE A 130 -22.49 2.81 6.52
CA ILE A 130 -23.15 3.28 7.74
C ILE A 130 -22.61 2.44 8.90
N GLY A 131 -21.76 3.04 9.74
CA GLY A 131 -21.22 2.39 10.93
C GLY A 131 -22.31 2.03 11.94
N ILE A 132 -22.02 1.08 12.83
CA ILE A 132 -22.90 0.79 13.97
C ILE A 132 -22.84 2.00 14.92
N ASP A 133 -24.00 2.43 15.39
CA ASP A 133 -24.17 3.54 16.34
C ASP A 133 -25.14 3.12 17.45
N ASP A 134 -25.21 3.89 18.54
CA ASP A 134 -26.07 3.63 19.71
C ASP A 134 -27.59 3.72 19.40
#